data_AF-A0A1E5H0E6-F1
#
_entry.id   AF-A0A1E5H0E6-F1
#
_cell.length_a   1.000
_cell.length_b   1.000
_cell.length_c   1.000
_cell.angle_alpha   90.00
_cell.angle_beta   90.00
_cell.angle_gamma   90.00
#
_symmetry.space_group_name_H-M   'P 1'
#
loop_
_entity.id
_entity.type
_entity.pdbx_description
1 polymer ?
#
loop_
_entity_poly.entity_id
_entity_poly.type
_entity_poly.pdbx_seq_one_letter_code
_entity_poly.pdbx_strand_id
1 'polypeptide(L)'
;MAIAPIVDGKPDYNNVAIVYAGTNTPFETGKNGWWTAAGTIKGDLSGEYKLAEDFLKETKDKIAPNNGTITDVAGFSQSGGYMMKMAAEHGSVDGFKSTSFDDFGKDQFDTLNEKEQEWLNNNPSLLLRYQNDSWAGNSFRDNEYGNVQGIIGIGDHNTLSKYFDGDVLNLDRLAKDGIFAPNMTKQQVEEAAKNWAKKNGDWNPLTNDDSEANARVKEYLKMYGTYATKDFGVQMNKLNRVKAVLFASGGGVSANEQIYLDSEEALIIVGKAKTDFETATQAIVKIYQDAINEAQDLWQEGLSEARGKGSMLEEWEIKDALSVLGFTESSIVTTPCEKYQGKLTKITQMTDSFNSLVSEIKTKIAEVLQTDADLAQQIKGV
;
A
#
# COMPACT_ATOMS: atom_id res chain seq x y z
N MET A 1 19.62 -17.32 -5.56
CA MET A 1 20.10 -17.35 -6.96
C MET A 1 20.35 -15.93 -7.43
N ALA A 2 21.28 -15.70 -8.35
CA ALA A 2 21.54 -14.39 -8.95
C ALA A 2 21.28 -14.46 -10.46
N ILE A 3 20.67 -13.41 -11.03
CA ILE A 3 20.19 -13.34 -12.40
C ILE A 3 20.67 -12.04 -13.03
N ALA A 4 21.29 -12.12 -14.20
CA ALA A 4 21.59 -10.96 -15.05
C ALA A 4 20.78 -11.12 -16.34
N PRO A 5 19.96 -10.13 -16.75
CA PRO A 5 19.21 -10.21 -17.99
C PRO A 5 20.14 -10.22 -19.19
N ILE A 6 19.67 -10.75 -20.33
CA ILE A 6 20.42 -10.72 -21.58
C ILE A 6 19.95 -9.54 -22.43
N VAL A 7 20.89 -8.64 -22.75
CA VAL A 7 20.70 -7.41 -23.53
C VAL A 7 21.66 -7.51 -24.73
N ASP A 8 21.13 -7.41 -25.94
CA ASP A 8 21.89 -7.62 -27.20
C ASP A 8 22.78 -8.89 -27.21
N GLY A 9 22.29 -9.99 -26.64
CA GLY A 9 22.99 -11.26 -26.59
C GLY A 9 24.12 -11.36 -25.54
N LYS A 10 24.26 -10.36 -24.67
CA LYS A 10 25.24 -10.34 -23.57
C LYS A 10 24.56 -10.17 -22.20
N PRO A 11 25.12 -10.71 -21.12
CA PRO A 11 24.65 -10.41 -19.77
C PRO A 11 24.79 -8.92 -19.46
N ASP A 12 23.71 -8.32 -18.98
CA ASP A 12 23.72 -6.97 -18.42
C ASP A 12 24.00 -7.05 -16.92
N TYR A 13 25.28 -6.87 -16.58
CA TYR A 13 25.73 -6.89 -15.19
C TYR A 13 25.32 -5.64 -14.41
N ASN A 14 24.71 -4.62 -15.04
CA ASN A 14 24.23 -3.43 -14.32
C ASN A 14 22.82 -3.60 -13.76
N ASN A 15 22.11 -4.69 -14.11
CA ASN A 15 20.74 -4.98 -13.68
C ASN A 15 20.67 -6.39 -13.08
N VAL A 16 21.48 -6.66 -12.05
CA VAL A 16 21.54 -7.99 -11.42
C VAL A 16 20.48 -8.09 -10.33
N ALA A 17 19.66 -9.14 -10.40
CA ALA A 17 18.68 -9.50 -9.38
C ALA A 17 19.17 -10.69 -8.54
N ILE A 18 18.95 -10.65 -7.24
CA ILE A 18 19.17 -11.79 -6.32
C ILE A 18 17.84 -12.25 -5.74
N VAL A 19 17.57 -13.55 -5.77
CA VAL A 19 16.34 -14.14 -5.21
C VAL A 19 16.69 -15.23 -4.20
N TYR A 20 16.17 -15.10 -2.99
CA TYR A 20 16.33 -16.05 -1.88
C TYR A 20 15.06 -16.88 -1.72
N ALA A 21 15.20 -18.21 -1.74
CA ALA A 21 14.10 -19.11 -1.44
C ALA A 21 13.75 -19.08 0.06
N GLY A 22 12.56 -19.57 0.40
CA GLY A 22 12.19 -19.84 1.80
C GLY A 22 12.90 -21.06 2.38
N THR A 23 12.44 -21.54 3.54
CA THR A 23 13.10 -22.61 4.31
C THR A 23 13.29 -23.89 3.51
N ASN A 24 14.54 -24.40 3.47
CA ASN A 24 14.84 -25.72 2.92
C ASN A 24 14.20 -26.83 3.77
N THR A 25 13.48 -27.75 3.11
CA THR A 25 12.95 -28.96 3.73
C THR A 25 14.08 -29.95 4.05
N PRO A 26 13.91 -30.90 5.00
CA PRO A 26 14.96 -31.83 5.43
C PRO A 26 15.58 -32.70 4.32
N PHE A 27 14.94 -32.77 3.17
CA PHE A 27 15.33 -33.60 2.02
C PHE A 27 16.01 -32.81 0.89
N GLU A 28 16.11 -31.48 1.01
CA GLU A 28 16.77 -30.63 0.02
C GLU A 28 18.28 -30.49 0.30
N THR A 29 19.07 -30.41 -0.79
CA THR A 29 20.52 -30.18 -0.75
C THR A 29 20.84 -28.76 -0.29
N GLY A 30 21.65 -28.61 0.75
CA GLY A 30 21.89 -27.33 1.46
C GLY A 30 21.39 -27.35 2.93
N LYS A 31 21.51 -28.52 3.58
CA LYS A 31 20.83 -28.87 4.83
C LYS A 31 21.20 -27.95 6.01
N ASN A 32 20.17 -27.24 6.50
CA ASN A 32 19.76 -27.16 7.91
C ASN A 32 18.48 -26.32 8.14
N GLY A 33 17.81 -25.80 7.10
CA GLY A 33 16.64 -24.91 7.20
C GLY A 33 15.57 -25.35 8.21
N TRP A 34 15.21 -26.63 8.22
CA TRP A 34 14.22 -27.16 9.16
C TRP A 34 14.68 -27.21 10.64
N TRP A 35 15.98 -27.39 10.89
CA TRP A 35 16.54 -27.43 12.27
C TRP A 35 16.93 -26.03 12.78
N THR A 36 17.22 -25.07 11.88
CA THR A 36 17.44 -23.65 12.22
C THR A 36 16.14 -22.89 12.40
N ALA A 37 15.08 -23.18 11.64
CA ALA A 37 13.76 -22.55 11.79
C ALA A 37 13.05 -22.97 13.09
N ALA A 38 13.31 -24.18 13.60
CA ALA A 38 12.81 -24.64 14.90
C ALA A 38 13.71 -24.23 16.08
N GLY A 39 14.89 -23.66 15.81
CA GLY A 39 15.95 -23.37 16.77
C GLY A 39 16.11 -21.89 17.15
N THR A 40 15.40 -20.95 16.52
CA THR A 40 15.39 -19.52 16.91
C THR A 40 14.51 -19.30 18.14
N ILE A 41 14.86 -19.97 19.24
CA ILE A 41 14.36 -19.61 20.57
C ILE A 41 15.27 -18.48 21.07
N LYS A 42 14.77 -17.23 20.97
CA LYS A 42 15.30 -15.94 21.54
C LYS A 42 15.79 -14.85 20.55
N GLY A 43 15.06 -14.55 19.48
CA GLY A 43 15.26 -13.27 18.77
C GLY A 43 16.58 -13.11 18.01
N ASP A 44 17.19 -14.21 17.57
CA ASP A 44 18.38 -14.20 16.72
C ASP A 44 18.02 -14.31 15.23
N LEU A 45 18.84 -13.70 14.36
CA LEU A 45 18.76 -13.89 12.90
C LEU A 45 18.89 -15.37 12.56
N SER A 46 18.07 -15.85 11.61
CA SER A 46 18.16 -17.24 11.17
C SER A 46 19.55 -17.50 10.58
N GLY A 47 20.08 -18.73 10.74
CA GLY A 47 21.35 -19.10 10.08
C GLY A 47 21.31 -18.93 8.55
N GLU A 48 20.11 -18.86 7.96
CA GLU A 48 19.89 -18.58 6.54
C GLU A 48 20.23 -17.12 6.18
N TYR A 49 20.10 -16.16 7.10
CA TYR A 49 20.50 -14.78 6.84
C TYR A 49 22.00 -14.66 6.57
N LYS A 50 22.84 -15.33 7.38
CA LYS A 50 24.29 -15.32 7.17
C LYS A 50 24.68 -15.89 5.80
N LEU A 51 24.02 -16.98 5.39
CA LEU A 51 24.20 -17.56 4.06
C LEU A 51 23.72 -16.61 2.95
N ALA A 52 22.63 -15.87 3.18
CA ALA A 52 22.14 -14.87 2.25
C ALA A 52 23.14 -13.71 2.07
N GLU A 53 23.73 -13.21 3.16
CA GLU A 53 24.79 -12.20 3.13
C GLU A 53 26.05 -12.70 2.40
N ASP A 54 26.50 -13.93 2.70
CA ASP A 54 27.67 -14.51 2.06
C ASP A 54 27.43 -14.66 0.54
N PHE A 55 26.22 -15.05 0.14
CA PHE A 55 25.82 -15.13 -1.27
C PHE A 55 25.71 -13.74 -1.95
N LEU A 56 25.22 -12.73 -1.22
CA LEU A 56 25.21 -11.34 -1.68
C LEU A 56 26.65 -10.88 -1.99
N LYS A 57 27.56 -11.13 -1.05
CA LYS A 57 28.98 -10.79 -1.20
C LYS A 57 29.63 -11.54 -2.36
N GLU A 58 29.41 -12.85 -2.47
CA GLU A 58 29.93 -13.66 -3.58
C GLU A 58 29.43 -13.12 -4.94
N THR A 59 28.16 -12.72 -5.01
CA THR A 59 27.58 -12.14 -6.22
C THR A 59 28.25 -10.80 -6.57
N LYS A 60 28.43 -9.91 -5.59
CA LYS A 60 29.17 -8.65 -5.79
C LYS A 60 30.59 -8.89 -6.32
N ASP A 61 31.33 -9.80 -5.69
CA ASP A 61 32.70 -10.14 -6.10
C ASP A 61 32.74 -10.68 -7.55
N LYS A 62 31.72 -11.45 -7.96
CA LYS A 62 31.62 -12.02 -9.30
C LYS A 62 31.29 -11.00 -10.38
N ILE A 63 30.49 -9.98 -10.06
CA ILE A 63 30.08 -8.95 -11.04
C ILE A 63 31.01 -7.73 -11.05
N ALA A 64 31.81 -7.54 -10.00
CA ALA A 64 32.76 -6.43 -9.89
C ALA A 64 33.72 -6.27 -11.09
N PRO A 65 34.26 -7.34 -11.72
CA PRO A 65 35.08 -7.20 -12.92
C PRO A 65 34.36 -6.57 -14.12
N ASN A 66 33.03 -6.54 -14.11
CA ASN A 66 32.19 -5.94 -15.14
C ASN A 66 31.59 -4.59 -14.68
N ASN A 67 32.05 -4.03 -13.55
CA ASN A 67 31.43 -2.89 -12.87
C ASN A 67 29.93 -3.11 -12.63
N GLY A 68 29.53 -4.35 -12.35
CA GLY A 68 28.13 -4.71 -12.23
C GLY A 68 27.47 -4.14 -10.97
N THR A 69 26.15 -3.98 -11.04
CA THR A 69 25.30 -3.46 -9.98
C THR A 69 24.17 -4.45 -9.69
N ILE A 70 23.90 -4.67 -8.41
CA ILE A 70 22.71 -5.39 -7.95
C ILE A 70 21.61 -4.34 -7.79
N THR A 71 20.51 -4.50 -8.50
CA THR A 71 19.38 -3.55 -8.49
C THR A 71 18.23 -4.04 -7.63
N ASP A 72 18.06 -5.36 -7.55
CA ASP A 72 16.89 -5.98 -6.92
C ASP A 72 17.29 -7.19 -6.08
N VAL A 73 16.73 -7.26 -4.89
CA VAL A 73 16.86 -8.41 -3.99
C VAL A 73 15.47 -8.86 -3.59
N ALA A 74 15.17 -10.15 -3.71
CA ALA A 74 13.86 -10.68 -3.42
C ALA A 74 13.88 -11.89 -2.48
N GLY A 75 12.83 -12.01 -1.67
CA GLY A 75 12.64 -13.11 -0.73
C GLY A 75 11.19 -13.62 -0.70
N PHE A 76 11.01 -14.86 -0.28
CA PHE A 76 9.71 -15.49 -0.07
C PHE A 76 9.68 -16.20 1.28
N SER A 77 8.55 -16.15 1.99
CA SER A 77 8.38 -16.88 3.25
C SER A 77 9.39 -16.42 4.32
N GLN A 78 10.12 -17.37 4.93
CA GLN A 78 11.17 -17.09 5.90
C GLN A 78 12.23 -16.11 5.38
N SER A 79 12.61 -16.20 4.09
CA SER A 79 13.59 -15.25 3.55
C SER A 79 13.05 -13.85 3.41
N GLY A 80 11.74 -13.72 3.17
CA GLY A 80 11.04 -12.44 3.25
C GLY A 80 11.15 -11.79 4.63
N GLY A 81 11.17 -12.58 5.71
CA GLY A 81 11.31 -12.07 7.08
C GLY A 81 12.63 -11.31 7.31
N TYR A 82 13.75 -11.84 6.80
CA TYR A 82 15.04 -11.16 6.91
C TYR A 82 15.34 -10.17 5.76
N MET A 83 14.44 -10.00 4.77
CA MET A 83 14.58 -8.96 3.74
C MET A 83 14.56 -7.55 4.34
N MET A 84 13.87 -7.33 5.46
CA MET A 84 13.95 -6.06 6.19
C MET A 84 15.37 -5.72 6.62
N LYS A 85 16.05 -6.69 7.25
CA LYS A 85 17.44 -6.55 7.67
C LYS A 85 18.36 -6.37 6.45
N MET A 86 18.17 -7.17 5.40
CA MET A 86 18.92 -7.08 4.15
C MET A 86 18.79 -5.69 3.51
N ALA A 87 17.56 -5.15 3.45
CA ALA A 87 17.28 -3.81 2.91
C ALA A 87 17.94 -2.72 3.77
N ALA A 88 17.77 -2.79 5.09
CA ALA A 88 18.27 -1.75 5.99
C ALA A 88 19.80 -1.76 6.13
N GLU A 89 20.43 -2.92 6.13
CA GLU A 89 21.88 -3.06 6.34
C GLU A 89 22.68 -2.95 5.04
N HIS A 90 22.23 -3.61 3.98
CA HIS A 90 22.95 -3.68 2.70
C HIS A 90 22.30 -2.78 1.65
N GLY A 91 20.97 -2.82 1.52
CA GLY A 91 20.24 -1.97 0.56
C GLY A 91 20.46 -0.47 0.80
N SER A 92 20.59 -0.05 2.06
CA SER A 92 20.91 1.34 2.43
C SER A 92 22.29 1.84 1.98
N VAL A 93 23.21 0.91 1.75
CA VAL A 93 24.59 1.19 1.31
C VAL A 93 24.75 0.98 -0.19
N ASP A 94 24.18 -0.10 -0.72
CA ASP A 94 24.36 -0.53 -2.10
C ASP A 94 23.30 0.05 -3.05
N GLY A 95 22.17 0.54 -2.53
CA GLY A 95 21.12 1.19 -3.32
C GLY A 95 20.14 0.24 -4.02
N PHE A 96 20.14 -1.06 -3.73
CA PHE A 96 19.18 -2.01 -4.31
C PHE A 96 17.79 -1.93 -3.65
N LYS A 97 16.76 -2.25 -4.42
CA LYS A 97 15.38 -2.42 -3.93
C LYS A 97 15.19 -3.82 -3.38
N SER A 98 14.43 -3.95 -2.30
CA SER A 98 14.07 -5.25 -1.73
C SER A 98 12.59 -5.54 -1.94
N THR A 99 12.25 -6.72 -2.46
CA THR A 99 10.85 -7.17 -2.63
C THR A 99 10.62 -8.49 -1.90
N SER A 100 9.60 -8.55 -1.06
CA SER A 100 9.31 -9.76 -0.31
C SER A 100 7.89 -10.27 -0.60
N PHE A 101 7.75 -11.59 -0.60
CA PHE A 101 6.50 -12.27 -0.87
C PHE A 101 6.11 -13.14 0.32
N ASP A 102 4.99 -12.79 0.90
CA ASP A 102 4.27 -13.54 1.92
C ASP A 102 5.11 -13.91 3.14
N ASP A 103 5.76 -12.90 3.69
CA ASP A 103 6.82 -13.05 4.69
C ASP A 103 6.38 -13.74 5.98
N PHE A 104 7.30 -14.49 6.56
CA PHE A 104 7.17 -15.09 7.88
C PHE A 104 8.47 -14.93 8.68
N GLY A 105 8.38 -14.59 9.97
CA GLY A 105 9.54 -14.62 10.87
C GLY A 105 9.66 -13.42 11.80
N LYS A 106 8.74 -13.29 12.77
CA LYS A 106 8.75 -12.20 13.75
C LYS A 106 10.08 -11.95 14.45
N ASP A 107 10.78 -13.02 14.79
CA ASP A 107 12.05 -12.92 15.50
C ASP A 107 13.14 -12.21 14.68
N GLN A 108 12.99 -12.11 13.35
CA GLN A 108 13.91 -11.34 12.50
C GLN A 108 13.67 -9.82 12.65
N PHE A 109 12.44 -9.38 12.92
CA PHE A 109 12.13 -7.94 13.08
C PHE A 109 12.74 -7.38 14.35
N ASP A 110 12.72 -8.18 15.42
CA ASP A 110 13.29 -7.81 16.72
C ASP A 110 14.84 -7.68 16.67
N THR A 111 15.48 -8.01 15.54
CA THR A 111 16.95 -7.87 15.31
C THR A 111 17.34 -6.54 14.64
N LEU A 112 16.36 -5.74 14.23
CA LEU A 112 16.60 -4.41 13.66
C LEU A 112 17.07 -3.45 14.77
N ASN A 113 18.20 -2.80 14.57
CA ASN A 113 18.64 -1.72 15.46
C ASN A 113 17.94 -0.40 15.13
N GLU A 114 18.05 0.59 16.01
CA GLU A 114 17.36 1.89 15.87
C GLU A 114 17.65 2.59 14.52
N LYS A 115 18.88 2.50 14.01
CA LYS A 115 19.25 3.13 12.73
C LYS A 115 18.61 2.43 11.54
N GLU A 116 18.52 1.11 11.60
CA GLU A 116 17.87 0.32 10.56
C GLU A 116 16.37 0.57 10.54
N GLN A 117 15.73 0.64 11.71
CA GLN A 117 14.31 1.01 11.85
C GLN A 117 14.05 2.42 11.30
N GLU A 118 14.87 3.39 11.68
CA GLU A 118 14.78 4.77 11.18
C GLU A 118 14.95 4.81 9.65
N TRP A 119 15.92 4.08 9.11
CA TRP A 119 16.13 4.02 7.67
C TRP A 119 14.92 3.40 6.95
N LEU A 120 14.37 2.29 7.45
CA LEU A 120 13.18 1.65 6.85
C LEU A 120 11.95 2.58 6.90
N ASN A 121 11.77 3.32 8.00
CA ASN A 121 10.70 4.31 8.14
C ASN A 121 10.85 5.48 7.16
N ASN A 122 12.09 5.92 6.91
CA ASN A 122 12.39 7.01 5.99
C ASN A 122 12.43 6.58 4.52
N ASN A 123 12.57 5.27 4.24
CA ASN A 123 12.73 4.72 2.90
C ASN A 123 11.76 3.56 2.60
N PRO A 124 10.44 3.70 2.84
CA PRO A 124 9.50 2.60 2.70
C PRO A 124 9.38 2.07 1.26
N SER A 125 9.71 2.89 0.25
CA SER A 125 9.71 2.50 -1.16
C SER A 125 10.85 1.54 -1.55
N LEU A 126 11.92 1.45 -0.75
CA LEU A 126 13.03 0.54 -0.99
C LEU A 126 12.79 -0.86 -0.44
N LEU A 127 11.67 -1.07 0.26
CA LEU A 127 11.21 -2.36 0.74
C LEU A 127 9.74 -2.56 0.39
N LEU A 128 9.47 -3.23 -0.74
CA LEU A 128 8.12 -3.59 -1.16
C LEU A 128 7.76 -4.97 -0.63
N ARG A 129 6.57 -5.13 -0.05
CA ARG A 129 6.18 -6.38 0.60
C ARG A 129 4.78 -6.79 0.22
N TYR A 130 4.64 -7.90 -0.49
CA TYR A 130 3.34 -8.46 -0.83
C TYR A 130 2.93 -9.47 0.23
N GLN A 131 1.91 -9.15 1.02
CA GLN A 131 1.40 -10.06 2.05
C GLN A 131 0.02 -10.55 1.65
N ASN A 132 -0.19 -11.86 1.62
CA ASN A 132 -1.52 -12.40 1.39
C ASN A 132 -2.21 -12.78 2.72
N ASP A 133 -3.45 -13.22 2.63
CA ASP A 133 -4.29 -13.60 3.77
C ASP A 133 -3.92 -14.97 4.40
N SER A 134 -2.93 -15.68 3.85
CA SER A 134 -2.39 -16.89 4.48
C SER A 134 -1.77 -16.52 5.83
N TRP A 135 -2.16 -17.26 6.88
CA TRP A 135 -1.67 -17.02 8.24
C TRP A 135 -1.85 -15.58 8.75
N ALA A 136 -2.75 -14.77 8.18
CA ALA A 136 -2.95 -13.36 8.55
C ALA A 136 -3.36 -13.15 10.02
N GLY A 137 -3.84 -14.19 10.69
CA GLY A 137 -4.13 -14.19 12.14
C GLY A 137 -2.96 -14.59 13.04
N ASN A 138 -1.79 -14.96 12.50
CA ASN A 138 -0.64 -15.36 13.30
C ASN A 138 0.19 -14.13 13.72
N SER A 139 0.53 -14.05 15.01
CA SER A 139 1.34 -12.99 15.63
C SER A 139 2.80 -12.91 15.16
N PHE A 140 3.17 -13.68 14.13
CA PHE A 140 4.55 -13.81 13.65
C PHE A 140 4.84 -13.02 12.35
N ARG A 141 3.92 -12.15 11.91
CA ARG A 141 4.09 -11.25 10.77
C ARG A 141 4.28 -9.80 11.21
N ASP A 142 5.18 -9.09 10.54
CA ASP A 142 5.34 -7.65 10.64
C ASP A 142 4.50 -6.94 9.59
N ASN A 143 3.90 -5.82 10.00
CA ASN A 143 3.16 -4.91 9.14
C ASN A 143 3.65 -3.46 9.29
N GLU A 144 4.74 -3.23 10.01
CA GLU A 144 5.24 -1.90 10.36
C GLU A 144 6.16 -1.34 9.28
N TYR A 145 7.13 -2.13 8.79
CA TYR A 145 8.20 -1.62 7.94
C TYR A 145 7.98 -1.91 6.45
N GLY A 146 8.37 -0.92 5.64
CA GLY A 146 8.28 -0.96 4.19
C GLY A 146 6.90 -0.64 3.63
N ASN A 147 6.76 -0.74 2.31
CA ASN A 147 5.50 -0.60 1.62
C ASN A 147 4.78 -1.96 1.55
N VAL A 148 3.84 -2.19 2.48
CA VAL A 148 3.07 -3.43 2.55
C VAL A 148 1.84 -3.37 1.64
N GLN A 149 1.79 -4.28 0.67
CA GLN A 149 0.69 -4.51 -0.24
C GLN A 149 -0.09 -5.75 0.21
N GLY A 150 -1.20 -5.54 0.92
CA GLY A 150 -2.08 -6.62 1.38
C GLY A 150 -2.94 -7.18 0.24
N ILE A 151 -2.89 -8.49 0.00
CA ILE A 151 -3.63 -9.22 -1.03
C ILE A 151 -4.61 -10.20 -0.35
N ILE A 152 -5.89 -10.19 -0.70
CA ILE A 152 -6.91 -10.94 0.06
C ILE A 152 -7.68 -11.88 -0.87
N GLY A 153 -7.89 -13.12 -0.45
CA GLY A 153 -8.62 -14.13 -1.20
C GLY A 153 -7.72 -15.21 -1.82
N ILE A 154 -6.46 -15.29 -1.40
CA ILE A 154 -5.54 -16.35 -1.83
C ILE A 154 -5.60 -17.52 -0.88
N GLY A 155 -5.59 -17.27 0.44
CA GLY A 155 -5.67 -18.27 1.50
C GLY A 155 -4.41 -19.14 1.67
N ASP A 156 -3.65 -19.33 0.60
CA ASP A 156 -2.46 -20.16 0.53
C ASP A 156 -1.16 -19.35 0.58
N HIS A 157 -0.12 -19.96 1.17
CA HIS A 157 1.21 -19.38 1.19
C HIS A 157 1.85 -19.37 -0.20
N ASN A 158 2.00 -18.20 -0.82
CA ASN A 158 2.18 -18.08 -2.27
C ASN A 158 3.02 -16.86 -2.70
N THR A 159 3.79 -17.01 -3.78
CA THR A 159 4.67 -15.98 -4.36
C THR A 159 3.98 -14.97 -5.27
N LEU A 160 2.68 -15.14 -5.52
CA LEU A 160 1.89 -14.37 -6.49
C LEU A 160 2.40 -14.44 -7.93
N SER A 161 3.34 -15.33 -8.26
CA SER A 161 4.01 -15.36 -9.57
C SER A 161 3.04 -15.44 -10.76
N LYS A 162 1.90 -16.13 -10.59
CA LYS A 162 0.82 -16.20 -11.58
C LYS A 162 0.17 -14.84 -11.85
N TYR A 163 0.32 -13.84 -11.01
CA TYR A 163 -0.39 -12.56 -11.09
C TYR A 163 0.47 -11.38 -11.52
N PHE A 164 1.71 -11.62 -11.97
CA PHE A 164 2.59 -10.57 -12.47
C PHE A 164 2.70 -10.60 -14.00
N ASP A 165 2.86 -9.42 -14.58
CA ASP A 165 3.33 -9.17 -15.95
C ASP A 165 4.60 -8.30 -15.85
N GLY A 166 5.77 -8.93 -15.75
CA GLY A 166 7.00 -8.25 -15.31
C GLY A 166 6.88 -7.86 -13.84
N ASP A 167 7.15 -6.59 -13.51
CA ASP A 167 7.08 -6.08 -12.13
C ASP A 167 5.67 -5.64 -11.71
N VAL A 168 4.70 -5.77 -12.60
CA VAL A 168 3.35 -5.20 -12.43
C VAL A 168 2.34 -6.28 -12.05
N LEU A 169 1.58 -6.06 -10.98
CA LEU A 169 0.42 -6.88 -10.65
C LEU A 169 -0.70 -6.73 -11.69
N ASN A 170 -1.12 -7.86 -12.25
CA ASN A 170 -2.26 -7.95 -13.15
C ASN A 170 -3.57 -8.02 -12.35
N LEU A 171 -4.15 -6.84 -12.10
CA LEU A 171 -5.39 -6.68 -11.34
C LEU A 171 -6.59 -7.37 -11.98
N ASP A 172 -6.64 -7.49 -13.32
CA ASP A 172 -7.73 -8.18 -14.01
C ASP A 172 -7.66 -9.70 -13.78
N ARG A 173 -6.45 -10.27 -13.72
CA ARG A 173 -6.21 -11.69 -13.42
C ARG A 173 -6.60 -12.00 -11.97
N LEU A 174 -6.22 -11.12 -11.04
CA LEU A 174 -6.64 -11.20 -9.64
C LEU A 174 -8.17 -11.13 -9.52
N ALA A 175 -8.82 -10.17 -10.20
CA ALA A 175 -10.27 -10.01 -10.17
C ALA A 175 -11.02 -11.26 -10.68
N LYS A 176 -10.55 -11.84 -11.78
CA LYS A 176 -11.10 -13.09 -12.32
C LYS A 176 -10.98 -14.26 -11.35
N ASP A 177 -9.90 -14.30 -10.59
CA ASP A 177 -9.67 -15.34 -9.59
C ASP A 177 -10.35 -15.08 -8.25
N GLY A 178 -11.04 -13.94 -8.07
CA GLY A 178 -11.75 -13.60 -6.84
C GLY A 178 -10.83 -13.04 -5.75
N ILE A 179 -9.71 -12.46 -6.14
CA ILE A 179 -8.67 -11.96 -5.25
C ILE A 179 -8.69 -10.43 -5.28
N PHE A 180 -8.65 -9.82 -4.10
CA PHE A 180 -8.49 -8.38 -3.94
C PHE A 180 -7.02 -7.99 -3.80
N ALA A 181 -6.70 -6.84 -4.38
CA ALA A 181 -5.43 -6.16 -4.23
C ALA A 181 -5.67 -4.64 -4.13
N PRO A 182 -4.70 -3.87 -3.61
CA PRO A 182 -4.77 -2.42 -3.62
C PRO A 182 -4.98 -1.88 -5.05
N ASN A 183 -5.59 -0.69 -5.12
CA ASN A 183 -5.76 0.05 -6.37
C ASN A 183 -6.65 -0.61 -7.43
N MET A 184 -7.57 -1.50 -7.03
CA MET A 184 -8.60 -2.02 -7.92
C MET A 184 -9.70 -0.99 -8.17
N THR A 185 -10.18 -0.93 -9.41
CA THR A 185 -11.36 -0.14 -9.78
C THR A 185 -12.63 -0.78 -9.22
N LYS A 186 -13.71 0.00 -9.09
CA LYS A 186 -15.01 -0.53 -8.65
C LYS A 186 -15.46 -1.76 -9.44
N GLN A 187 -15.28 -1.75 -10.77
CA GLN A 187 -15.63 -2.89 -11.62
C GLN A 187 -14.81 -4.14 -11.29
N GLN A 188 -13.50 -3.99 -11.09
CA GLN A 188 -12.62 -5.10 -10.72
C GLN A 188 -12.96 -5.64 -9.33
N VAL A 189 -13.31 -4.77 -8.37
CA VAL A 189 -13.74 -5.19 -7.03
C VAL A 189 -15.07 -5.95 -7.09
N GLU A 190 -16.04 -5.45 -7.85
CA GLU A 190 -17.33 -6.14 -8.03
C GLU A 190 -17.15 -7.50 -8.72
N GLU A 191 -16.27 -7.60 -9.72
CA GLU A 191 -15.92 -8.86 -10.38
C GLU A 191 -15.24 -9.83 -9.41
N ALA A 192 -14.23 -9.37 -8.68
CA ALA A 192 -13.53 -10.15 -7.66
C ALA A 192 -14.48 -10.66 -6.59
N ALA A 193 -15.34 -9.79 -6.05
CA ALA A 193 -16.32 -10.17 -5.03
C ALA A 193 -17.29 -11.25 -5.52
N LYS A 194 -17.80 -11.10 -6.74
CA LYS A 194 -18.70 -12.09 -7.37
C LYS A 194 -18.00 -13.42 -7.60
N ASN A 195 -16.77 -13.40 -8.12
CA ASN A 195 -16.01 -14.62 -8.38
C ASN A 195 -15.59 -15.33 -7.08
N TRP A 196 -15.29 -14.56 -6.03
CA TRP A 196 -15.02 -15.11 -4.71
C TRP A 196 -16.25 -15.79 -4.11
N ALA A 197 -17.42 -15.12 -4.14
CA ALA A 197 -18.67 -15.66 -3.61
C ALA A 197 -19.08 -16.95 -4.31
N LYS A 198 -18.93 -17.03 -5.64
CA LYS A 198 -19.16 -18.25 -6.43
C LYS A 198 -18.30 -19.44 -6.01
N LYS A 199 -17.08 -19.19 -5.53
CA LYS A 199 -16.11 -20.22 -5.16
C LYS A 199 -16.26 -20.66 -3.70
N ASN A 200 -16.65 -19.75 -2.80
CA ASN A 200 -16.54 -19.94 -1.35
C ASN A 200 -17.87 -19.87 -0.59
N GLY A 201 -18.95 -19.40 -1.23
CA GLY A 201 -20.26 -19.27 -0.59
C GLY A 201 -21.32 -20.18 -1.21
N ASP A 202 -22.54 -20.09 -0.68
CA ASP A 202 -23.71 -20.85 -1.16
C ASP A 202 -24.38 -20.17 -2.37
N TRP A 203 -23.57 -19.56 -3.24
CA TRP A 203 -24.04 -18.73 -4.33
C TRP A 203 -24.92 -19.54 -5.30
N ASN A 204 -26.20 -19.17 -5.37
CA ASN A 204 -27.16 -19.80 -6.27
C ASN A 204 -27.36 -18.95 -7.54
N PRO A 205 -27.00 -19.46 -8.74
CA PRO A 205 -27.15 -18.74 -10.01
C PRO A 205 -28.60 -18.42 -10.37
N LEU A 206 -29.58 -19.06 -9.72
CA LEU A 206 -31.01 -18.92 -10.00
C LEU A 206 -31.71 -17.89 -9.11
N THR A 207 -31.09 -17.44 -8.01
CA THR A 207 -31.72 -16.51 -7.05
C THR A 207 -31.13 -15.11 -7.08
N ASN A 208 -30.06 -14.88 -7.86
CA ASN A 208 -29.37 -13.59 -7.96
C ASN A 208 -29.03 -12.99 -6.57
N ASP A 209 -28.66 -13.86 -5.63
CA ASP A 209 -28.30 -13.45 -4.27
C ASP A 209 -26.90 -12.83 -4.27
N ASP A 210 -26.87 -11.52 -4.46
CA ASP A 210 -25.65 -10.71 -4.41
C ASP A 210 -25.27 -10.32 -2.96
N SER A 211 -25.93 -10.85 -1.92
CA SER A 211 -25.68 -10.47 -0.52
C SER A 211 -24.22 -10.71 -0.12
N GLU A 212 -23.68 -11.90 -0.42
CA GLU A 212 -22.28 -12.24 -0.12
C GLU A 212 -21.29 -11.39 -0.91
N ALA A 213 -21.54 -11.19 -2.22
CA ALA A 213 -20.71 -10.33 -3.04
C ALA A 213 -20.71 -8.88 -2.51
N ASN A 214 -21.87 -8.36 -2.11
CA ASN A 214 -22.00 -7.04 -1.50
C ASN A 214 -21.30 -6.95 -0.14
N ALA A 215 -21.36 -8.00 0.68
CA ALA A 215 -20.61 -8.08 1.93
C ALA A 215 -19.10 -8.05 1.67
N ARG A 216 -18.64 -8.80 0.66
CA ARG A 216 -17.24 -8.87 0.26
C ARG A 216 -16.71 -7.56 -0.31
N VAL A 217 -17.54 -6.79 -1.03
CA VAL A 217 -17.23 -5.41 -1.46
C VAL A 217 -17.01 -4.50 -0.24
N LYS A 218 -17.80 -4.65 0.84
CA LYS A 218 -17.59 -3.87 2.07
C LYS A 218 -16.27 -4.22 2.76
N GLU A 219 -15.84 -5.48 2.69
CA GLU A 219 -14.52 -5.90 3.20
C GLU A 219 -13.37 -5.25 2.42
N TYR A 220 -13.47 -5.17 1.09
CA TYR A 220 -12.51 -4.43 0.27
C TYR A 220 -12.40 -2.97 0.75
N LEU A 221 -13.53 -2.28 0.88
CA LEU A 221 -13.55 -0.87 1.31
C LEU A 221 -13.02 -0.69 2.74
N LYS A 222 -13.26 -1.66 3.62
CA LYS A 222 -12.68 -1.66 4.97
C LYS A 222 -11.16 -1.77 4.95
N MET A 223 -10.62 -2.58 4.04
CA MET A 223 -9.18 -2.85 3.98
C MET A 223 -8.40 -1.76 3.22
N TYR A 224 -8.94 -1.29 2.09
CA TYR A 224 -8.23 -0.39 1.17
C TYR A 224 -8.79 1.03 1.13
N GLY A 225 -9.91 1.31 1.80
CA GLY A 225 -10.54 2.63 1.90
C GLY A 225 -11.37 3.02 0.68
N THR A 226 -10.75 3.10 -0.50
CA THR A 226 -11.38 3.60 -1.73
C THR A 226 -11.14 2.67 -2.93
N TYR A 227 -11.97 2.81 -3.96
CA TYR A 227 -11.68 2.25 -5.27
C TYR A 227 -10.67 3.13 -6.00
N ALA A 228 -9.80 2.52 -6.81
CA ALA A 228 -9.07 3.28 -7.80
C ALA A 228 -10.03 3.93 -8.81
N THR A 229 -9.72 5.15 -9.22
CA THR A 229 -10.45 5.80 -10.30
C THR A 229 -10.15 5.12 -11.63
N LYS A 230 -11.09 5.20 -12.57
CA LYS A 230 -10.87 4.73 -13.94
C LYS A 230 -9.68 5.44 -14.58
N ASP A 231 -9.52 6.73 -14.32
CA ASP A 231 -8.41 7.54 -14.81
C ASP A 231 -7.05 7.05 -14.28
N PHE A 232 -6.93 6.77 -12.98
CA PHE A 232 -5.74 6.13 -12.42
C PHE A 232 -5.41 4.80 -13.12
N GLY A 233 -6.42 3.94 -13.31
CA GLY A 233 -6.23 2.67 -14.02
C GLY A 233 -5.77 2.84 -15.47
N VAL A 234 -6.28 3.86 -16.18
CA VAL A 234 -5.86 4.19 -17.55
C VAL A 234 -4.41 4.68 -17.57
N GLN A 235 -4.04 5.59 -16.66
CA GLN A 235 -2.70 6.14 -16.57
C GLN A 235 -1.67 5.07 -16.24
N MET A 236 -1.96 4.21 -15.27
CA MET A 236 -1.07 3.11 -14.89
C MET A 236 -0.90 2.10 -16.03
N ASN A 237 -1.99 1.74 -16.73
CA ASN A 237 -1.90 0.89 -17.92
C ASN A 237 -1.06 1.52 -19.05
N LYS A 238 -1.16 2.84 -19.24
CA LYS A 238 -0.34 3.56 -20.22
C LYS A 238 1.14 3.50 -19.81
N LEU A 239 1.46 3.78 -18.55
CA LEU A 239 2.82 3.69 -18.02
C LEU A 239 3.40 2.28 -18.22
N ASN A 240 2.64 1.24 -17.89
CA ASN A 240 3.07 -0.16 -18.04
C ASN A 240 3.36 -0.53 -19.51
N ARG A 241 2.59 0.02 -20.46
CA ARG A 241 2.89 -0.14 -21.89
C ARG A 241 4.18 0.56 -22.29
N VAL A 242 4.45 1.75 -21.75
CA VAL A 242 5.71 2.46 -21.98
C VAL A 242 6.87 1.66 -21.40
N LYS A 243 6.77 1.19 -20.14
CA LYS A 243 7.76 0.28 -19.52
C LYS A 243 8.04 -0.92 -20.43
N ALA A 244 7.01 -1.64 -20.86
CA ALA A 244 7.16 -2.81 -21.71
C ALA A 244 7.87 -2.51 -23.05
N VAL A 245 7.58 -1.38 -23.68
CA VAL A 245 8.26 -0.95 -24.91
C VAL A 245 9.74 -0.64 -24.66
N LEU A 246 10.05 0.07 -23.58
CA LEU A 246 11.43 0.41 -23.22
C LEU A 246 12.25 -0.83 -22.88
N PHE A 247 11.70 -1.76 -22.09
CA PHE A 247 12.35 -3.05 -21.81
C PHE A 247 12.56 -3.91 -23.05
N ALA A 248 11.68 -3.81 -24.06
CA ALA A 248 11.80 -4.57 -25.30
C ALA A 248 12.85 -4.00 -26.30
N SER A 249 13.38 -2.80 -26.05
CA SER A 249 14.25 -2.08 -26.99
C SER A 249 15.65 -2.69 -27.19
N GLY A 250 15.98 -3.78 -26.46
CA GLY A 250 17.20 -4.56 -26.68
C GLY A 250 18.45 -4.03 -25.99
N GLY A 251 18.45 -2.76 -25.55
CA GLY A 251 19.56 -2.08 -24.85
C GLY A 251 19.40 -1.90 -23.34
N GLY A 252 18.36 -2.49 -22.73
CA GLY A 252 17.97 -2.21 -21.35
C GLY A 252 17.32 -0.83 -21.20
N VAL A 253 16.86 -0.49 -20.00
CA VAL A 253 16.33 0.85 -19.71
C VAL A 253 17.52 1.76 -19.39
N SER A 254 17.70 2.83 -20.16
CA SER A 254 18.74 3.83 -19.87
C SER A 254 18.44 4.59 -18.58
N ALA A 255 19.45 5.21 -17.97
CA ALA A 255 19.26 5.99 -16.74
C ALA A 255 18.19 7.09 -16.90
N ASN A 256 18.16 7.78 -18.05
CA ASN A 256 17.18 8.83 -18.34
C ASN A 256 15.76 8.25 -18.54
N GLU A 257 15.65 7.09 -19.19
CA GLU A 257 14.36 6.39 -19.32
C GLU A 257 13.85 5.92 -17.95
N GLN A 258 14.74 5.47 -17.07
CA GLN A 258 14.40 5.10 -15.70
C GLN A 258 13.91 6.32 -14.91
N ILE A 259 14.63 7.45 -14.96
CA ILE A 259 14.21 8.72 -14.34
C ILE A 259 12.82 9.14 -14.84
N TYR A 260 12.57 9.04 -16.15
CA TYR A 260 11.27 9.35 -16.73
C TYR A 260 10.16 8.42 -16.22
N LEU A 261 10.40 7.11 -16.25
CA LEU A 261 9.44 6.11 -15.79
C LEU A 261 9.09 6.28 -14.31
N ASP A 262 10.09 6.50 -13.46
CA ASP A 262 9.91 6.72 -12.02
C ASP A 262 9.17 8.03 -11.75
N SER A 263 9.47 9.08 -12.52
CA SER A 263 8.78 10.38 -12.44
C SER A 263 7.30 10.27 -12.83
N GLU A 264 6.98 9.60 -13.94
CA GLU A 264 5.60 9.36 -14.37
C GLU A 264 4.83 8.51 -13.35
N GLU A 265 5.45 7.45 -12.82
CA GLU A 265 4.84 6.62 -11.78
C GLU A 265 4.53 7.45 -10.52
N ALA A 266 5.50 8.25 -10.05
CA ALA A 266 5.33 9.11 -8.89
C ALA A 266 4.20 10.13 -9.12
N LEU A 267 4.10 10.74 -10.30
CA LEU A 267 3.02 11.69 -10.62
C LEU A 267 1.64 11.03 -10.57
N ILE A 268 1.52 9.81 -11.11
CA ILE A 268 0.26 9.04 -11.09
C ILE A 268 -0.12 8.68 -9.65
N ILE A 269 0.83 8.20 -8.84
CA ILE A 269 0.61 7.82 -7.43
C ILE A 269 0.22 9.04 -6.59
N VAL A 270 0.93 10.16 -6.73
CA VAL A 270 0.62 11.42 -6.02
C VAL A 270 -0.76 11.95 -6.43
N GLY A 271 -1.10 11.84 -7.72
CA GLY A 271 -2.43 12.16 -8.23
C GLY A 271 -3.52 11.31 -7.57
N LYS A 272 -3.30 10.00 -7.46
CA LYS A 272 -4.21 9.08 -6.77
C LYS A 272 -4.36 9.43 -5.29
N ALA A 273 -3.25 9.62 -4.59
CA ALA A 273 -3.24 9.95 -3.16
C ALA A 273 -4.06 11.22 -2.88
N LYS A 274 -3.96 12.23 -3.75
CA LYS A 274 -4.81 13.43 -3.71
C LYS A 274 -6.29 13.09 -3.85
N THR A 275 -6.67 12.31 -4.85
CA THR A 275 -8.08 11.92 -5.05
C THR A 275 -8.64 11.10 -3.89
N ASP A 276 -7.86 10.16 -3.34
CA ASP A 276 -8.27 9.35 -2.19
C ASP A 276 -8.45 10.23 -0.95
N PHE A 277 -7.50 11.12 -0.68
CA PHE A 277 -7.57 12.07 0.44
C PHE A 277 -8.78 13.01 0.31
N GLU A 278 -9.01 13.56 -0.88
CA GLU A 278 -10.18 14.41 -1.15
C GLU A 278 -11.50 13.66 -0.95
N THR A 279 -11.58 12.41 -1.43
CA THR A 279 -12.77 11.58 -1.27
C THR A 279 -13.05 11.27 0.20
N ALA A 280 -12.02 10.87 0.95
CA ALA A 280 -12.14 10.57 2.37
C ALA A 280 -12.54 11.81 3.19
N THR A 281 -11.88 12.95 2.96
CA THR A 281 -12.20 14.19 3.67
C THR A 281 -13.59 14.72 3.33
N GLN A 282 -14.03 14.63 2.08
CA GLN A 282 -15.41 14.98 1.68
C GLN A 282 -16.46 14.15 2.41
N ALA A 283 -16.24 12.83 2.56
CA ALA A 283 -17.15 11.98 3.32
C ALA A 283 -17.24 12.40 4.80
N ILE A 284 -16.12 12.75 5.41
CA ILE A 284 -16.08 13.21 6.81
C ILE A 284 -16.72 14.60 6.96
N VAL A 285 -16.46 15.52 6.03
CA VAL A 285 -17.09 16.85 6.00
C VAL A 285 -18.60 16.69 5.96
N LYS A 286 -19.11 15.81 5.11
CA LYS A 286 -20.55 15.52 5.02
C LYS A 286 -21.11 15.02 6.36
N ILE A 287 -20.44 14.07 7.03
CA ILE A 287 -20.89 13.56 8.34
C ILE A 287 -21.05 14.68 9.36
N TYR A 288 -20.06 15.60 9.45
CA TYR A 288 -20.15 16.71 10.40
C TYR A 288 -21.20 17.76 9.99
N GLN A 289 -21.39 18.01 8.70
CA GLN A 289 -22.44 18.90 8.21
C GLN A 289 -23.83 18.32 8.49
N ASP A 290 -24.04 17.04 8.23
CA ASP A 290 -25.28 16.33 8.54
C ASP A 290 -25.55 16.36 10.05
N ALA A 291 -24.54 16.10 10.90
CA ALA A 291 -24.68 16.18 12.35
C ALA A 291 -24.99 17.59 12.89
N ILE A 292 -24.49 18.66 12.23
CA ILE A 292 -24.85 20.05 12.56
C ILE A 292 -26.32 20.30 12.22
N ASN A 293 -26.78 19.86 11.05
CA ASN A 293 -28.17 20.01 10.64
C ASN A 293 -29.10 19.22 11.57
N GLU A 294 -28.77 17.96 11.87
CA GLU A 294 -29.54 17.11 12.78
C GLU A 294 -29.64 17.71 14.19
N ALA A 295 -28.57 18.32 14.70
CA ALA A 295 -28.60 19.02 15.99
C ALA A 295 -29.55 20.23 15.97
N GLN A 296 -29.56 20.99 14.88
CA GLN A 296 -30.47 22.13 14.70
C GLN A 296 -31.92 21.69 14.56
N ASP A 297 -32.17 20.65 13.76
CA ASP A 297 -33.49 20.08 13.55
C ASP A 297 -34.05 19.51 14.85
N LEU A 298 -33.24 18.74 15.60
CA LEU A 298 -33.62 18.19 16.91
C LEU A 298 -34.08 19.28 17.89
N TRP A 299 -33.38 20.42 17.92
CA TRP A 299 -33.76 21.55 18.76
C TRP A 299 -35.09 22.17 18.31
N GLN A 300 -35.28 22.40 17.02
CA GLN A 300 -36.51 22.99 16.49
C GLN A 300 -37.73 22.07 16.67
N GLU A 301 -37.57 20.78 16.40
CA GLU A 301 -38.61 19.78 16.58
C GLU A 301 -38.99 19.64 18.06
N GLY A 302 -37.99 19.51 18.95
CA GLY A 302 -38.22 19.42 20.39
C GLY A 302 -38.93 20.65 20.96
N LEU A 303 -38.53 21.86 20.53
CA LEU A 303 -39.19 23.10 20.95
C LEU A 303 -40.62 23.21 20.41
N SER A 304 -40.86 22.79 19.17
CA SER A 304 -42.19 22.75 18.55
C SER A 304 -43.13 21.79 19.30
N GLU A 305 -42.65 20.57 19.61
CA GLU A 305 -43.41 19.60 20.40
C GLU A 305 -43.72 20.11 21.81
N ALA A 306 -42.74 20.73 22.46
CA ALA A 306 -42.92 21.29 23.80
C ALA A 306 -43.98 22.41 23.81
N ARG A 307 -43.98 23.30 22.80
CA ARG A 307 -45.02 24.32 22.61
C ARG A 307 -46.39 23.71 22.35
N GLY A 308 -46.47 22.63 21.58
CA GLY A 308 -47.71 21.92 21.34
C GLY A 308 -48.30 21.30 22.62
N LYS A 309 -47.46 20.69 23.46
CA LYS A 309 -47.87 20.07 24.73
C LYS A 309 -48.15 21.11 25.83
N GLY A 310 -47.40 22.20 25.85
CA GLY A 310 -47.49 23.30 26.80
C GLY A 310 -48.26 24.50 26.28
N SER A 311 -49.31 24.31 25.48
CA SER A 311 -49.98 25.40 24.75
C SER A 311 -50.63 26.49 25.62
N MET A 312 -50.73 26.27 26.93
CA MET A 312 -51.25 27.23 27.92
C MET A 312 -50.14 27.91 28.73
N LEU A 313 -48.88 27.53 28.50
CA LEU A 313 -47.71 28.06 29.19
C LEU A 313 -47.06 29.17 28.36
N GLU A 314 -46.44 30.12 29.04
CA GLU A 314 -45.59 31.11 28.41
C GLU A 314 -44.29 30.47 27.88
N GLU A 315 -43.68 31.07 26.86
CA GLU A 315 -42.47 30.54 26.20
C GLU A 315 -41.32 30.28 27.18
N TRP A 316 -41.19 31.10 28.22
CA TRP A 316 -40.15 30.94 29.24
C TRP A 316 -40.42 29.76 30.18
N GLU A 317 -41.69 29.45 30.50
CA GLU A 317 -42.06 28.29 31.33
C GLU A 317 -41.77 26.98 30.59
N ILE A 318 -42.03 26.95 29.29
CA ILE A 318 -41.68 25.83 28.41
C ILE A 318 -40.16 25.62 28.39
N LYS A 319 -39.39 26.70 28.19
CA LYS A 319 -37.92 26.64 28.18
C LYS A 319 -37.33 26.26 29.54
N ASP A 320 -37.92 26.71 30.64
CA ASP A 320 -37.50 26.33 31.99
C ASP A 320 -37.71 24.84 32.25
N ALA A 321 -38.89 24.31 31.87
CA ALA A 321 -39.19 22.89 31.96
C ALA A 321 -38.25 22.02 31.10
N LEU A 322 -37.94 22.46 29.88
CA LEU A 322 -36.97 21.78 29.01
C LEU A 322 -35.55 21.84 29.60
N SER A 323 -35.17 22.98 30.18
CA SER A 323 -33.87 23.18 30.83
C SER A 323 -33.66 22.24 32.02
N VAL A 324 -34.69 22.00 32.83
CA VAL A 324 -34.65 21.02 33.94
C VAL A 324 -34.32 19.61 33.46
N LEU A 325 -34.73 19.25 32.24
CA LEU A 325 -34.42 17.97 31.61
C LEU A 325 -33.09 17.97 30.85
N GLY A 326 -32.34 19.08 30.88
CA GLY A 326 -31.10 19.26 30.14
C GLY A 326 -31.30 19.44 28.64
N PHE A 327 -32.53 19.71 28.18
CA PHE A 327 -32.83 20.03 26.78
C PHE A 327 -32.73 21.54 26.56
N THR A 328 -31.52 22.04 26.40
CA THR A 328 -31.25 23.47 26.18
C THR A 328 -30.67 23.71 24.79
N GLU A 329 -30.80 24.92 24.27
CA GLU A 329 -30.14 25.31 23.01
C GLU A 329 -28.61 25.10 23.10
N SER A 330 -28.03 25.39 24.27
CA SER A 330 -26.60 25.19 24.51
C SER A 330 -26.19 23.72 24.40
N SER A 331 -26.95 22.82 25.02
CA SER A 331 -26.62 21.39 25.07
C SER A 331 -26.94 20.66 23.76
N ILE A 332 -27.97 21.07 23.03
CA ILE A 332 -28.42 20.42 21.80
C ILE A 332 -27.74 21.00 20.56
N VAL A 333 -27.58 22.33 20.49
CA VAL A 333 -27.07 23.02 19.29
C VAL A 333 -25.68 23.59 19.55
N THR A 334 -25.53 24.53 20.49
CA THR A 334 -24.30 25.36 20.58
C THR A 334 -23.06 24.49 20.79
N THR A 335 -23.02 23.68 21.85
CA THR A 335 -21.82 22.91 22.19
C THR A 335 -21.48 21.82 21.15
N PRO A 336 -22.44 21.01 20.64
CA PRO A 336 -22.15 20.06 19.57
C PRO A 336 -21.70 20.74 18.27
N CYS A 337 -22.39 21.80 17.83
CA CYS A 337 -22.06 22.50 16.59
C CYS A 337 -20.70 23.17 16.65
N GLU A 338 -20.33 23.82 17.76
CA GLU A 338 -18.99 24.39 17.96
C GLU A 338 -17.90 23.30 17.86
N LYS A 339 -18.14 22.13 18.48
CA LYS A 339 -17.23 20.99 18.39
C LYS A 339 -17.08 20.48 16.95
N TYR A 340 -18.19 20.33 16.21
CA TYR A 340 -18.18 19.86 14.83
C TYR A 340 -17.53 20.88 13.89
N GLN A 341 -17.80 22.18 14.06
CA GLN A 341 -17.13 23.25 13.33
C GLN A 341 -15.62 23.25 13.59
N GLY A 342 -15.19 23.05 14.84
CA GLY A 342 -13.77 22.89 15.17
C GLY A 342 -13.13 21.68 14.46
N LYS A 343 -13.86 20.58 14.25
CA LYS A 343 -13.39 19.41 13.48
C LYS A 343 -13.32 19.73 11.98
N LEU A 344 -14.32 20.40 11.42
CA LEU A 344 -14.34 20.85 10.03
C LEU A 344 -13.13 21.76 9.73
N THR A 345 -12.83 22.73 10.60
CA THR A 345 -11.65 23.59 10.46
C THR A 345 -10.35 22.79 10.40
N LYS A 346 -10.20 21.76 11.23
CA LYS A 346 -9.01 20.89 11.21
C LYS A 346 -8.91 20.11 9.90
N ILE A 347 -10.03 19.60 9.38
CA ILE A 347 -10.05 18.89 8.08
C ILE A 347 -9.62 19.83 6.95
N THR A 348 -10.09 21.08 6.94
CA THR A 348 -9.66 22.09 5.97
C THR A 348 -8.15 22.33 6.04
N GLN A 349 -7.59 22.53 7.24
CA GLN A 349 -6.14 22.73 7.43
C GLN A 349 -5.32 21.53 6.95
N MET A 350 -5.79 20.30 7.22
CA MET A 350 -5.15 19.09 6.72
C MET A 350 -5.21 19.02 5.19
N THR A 351 -6.33 19.42 4.59
CA THR A 351 -6.51 19.44 3.14
C THR A 351 -5.57 20.43 2.46
N ASP A 352 -5.42 21.63 3.03
CA ASP A 352 -4.50 22.64 2.52
C ASP A 352 -3.04 22.17 2.61
N SER A 353 -2.67 21.57 3.75
CA SER A 353 -1.32 21.04 3.97
C SER A 353 -1.01 19.90 3.00
N PHE A 354 -1.95 18.99 2.79
CA PHE A 354 -1.80 17.88 1.84
C PHE A 354 -1.68 18.38 0.40
N ASN A 355 -2.51 19.36 0.00
CA ASN A 355 -2.44 19.96 -1.33
C ASN A 355 -1.10 20.68 -1.56
N SER A 356 -0.56 21.36 -0.54
CA SER A 356 0.77 21.97 -0.60
C SER A 356 1.86 20.92 -0.83
N LEU A 357 1.83 19.81 -0.08
CA LEU A 357 2.78 18.70 -0.25
C LEU A 357 2.70 18.08 -1.65
N VAL A 358 1.49 17.85 -2.16
CA VAL A 358 1.29 17.35 -3.54
C VAL A 358 1.90 18.31 -4.56
N SER A 359 1.72 19.63 -4.37
CA SER A 359 2.31 20.63 -5.26
C SER A 359 3.83 20.63 -5.19
N GLU A 360 4.41 20.53 -4.00
CA GLU A 360 5.86 20.47 -3.80
C GLU A 360 6.47 19.25 -4.49
N ILE A 361 5.86 18.06 -4.31
CA ILE A 361 6.33 16.83 -4.96
C ILE A 361 6.27 16.98 -6.49
N LYS A 362 5.17 17.51 -7.05
CA LYS A 362 5.05 17.73 -8.50
C LYS A 362 6.11 18.70 -9.02
N THR A 363 6.39 19.79 -8.30
CA THR A 363 7.45 20.74 -8.65
C THR A 363 8.82 20.07 -8.63
N LYS A 364 9.13 19.29 -7.59
CA LYS A 364 10.41 18.57 -7.48
C LYS A 364 10.61 17.54 -8.59
N ILE A 365 9.55 16.82 -8.97
CA ILE A 365 9.61 15.91 -10.13
C ILE A 365 9.89 16.69 -11.42
N ALA A 366 9.23 17.84 -11.63
CA ALA A 366 9.49 18.67 -12.80
C ALA A 366 10.94 19.22 -12.83
N GLU A 367 11.50 19.59 -11.68
CA GLU A 367 12.91 20.00 -11.56
C GLU A 367 13.88 18.87 -11.92
N VAL A 368 13.62 17.63 -11.48
CA VAL A 368 14.42 16.44 -11.83
C VAL A 368 14.39 16.19 -13.34
N LEU A 369 13.19 16.21 -13.94
CA LEU A 369 13.04 16.03 -15.39
C LEU A 369 13.73 17.13 -16.20
N GLN A 370 13.64 18.39 -15.77
CA GLN A 370 14.33 19.50 -16.43
C GLN A 370 15.84 19.37 -16.32
N THR A 371 16.35 18.99 -15.15
CA THR A 371 17.79 18.78 -14.92
C THR A 371 18.33 17.68 -15.83
N ASP A 372 17.59 16.57 -15.95
CA ASP A 372 17.96 15.48 -16.87
C ASP A 372 18.00 15.94 -18.33
N ALA A 373 16.98 16.70 -18.76
CA ALA A 373 16.93 17.25 -20.12
C ALA A 373 18.09 18.22 -20.42
N ASP A 374 18.43 19.10 -19.47
CA ASP A 374 19.53 20.06 -19.60
C ASP A 374 20.88 19.34 -19.68
N LEU A 375 21.11 18.34 -18.84
CA LEU A 375 22.32 17.51 -18.88
C LEU A 375 22.44 16.77 -20.22
N ALA A 376 21.36 16.17 -20.72
CA ALA A 376 21.34 15.51 -22.01
C ALA A 376 21.66 16.49 -23.17
N GLN A 377 21.25 17.76 -23.07
CA GLN A 377 21.57 18.78 -24.06
C GLN A 377 23.03 19.24 -23.99
N GLN A 378 23.60 19.41 -22.78
CA GLN A 378 24.99 19.80 -22.60
C GLN A 378 25.96 18.76 -23.17
N ILE A 379 25.66 17.46 -22.99
CA ILE A 379 26.50 16.38 -23.49
C ILE A 379 26.45 16.25 -25.02
N LYS A 380 25.30 16.57 -25.66
CA LYS A 380 25.20 16.61 -27.14
C LYS A 380 26.06 17.70 -27.79
N GLY A 381 26.50 18.69 -27.04
CA GLY A 381 27.35 19.80 -27.50
C GLY A 381 28.86 19.56 -27.35
N VAL A 382 29.26 18.42 -26.79
CA VAL A 382 30.66 17.95 -26.64
C VAL A 382 30.92 16.87 -27.68
#